data_AF-A0A6I9NIF4-F1
#
_entry.id   AF-A0A6I9NIF4-F1
#
_cell.length_a   1.000
_cell.length_b   1.000
_cell.length_c   1.000
_cell.angle_alpha   90.00
_cell.angle_beta   90.00
_cell.angle_gamma   90.00
#
_symmetry.space_group_name_H-M   'P 1'
#
loop_
_entity.id
_entity.type
_entity.pdbx_description
1 polymer ?
#
loop_
_entity_poly.entity_id
_entity_poly.type
_entity_poly.pdbx_seq_one_letter_code
_entity_poly.pdbx_strand_id
1 'polypeptide(L)'
;MKADTYRDRCLQVTLLQKKTHGSEDCLYLNIFVPQGRKLSKNLPVMVYLFGGAFLLGASNDISFLGESLYDGKEIADRGDVIVVTVNYRVGPLGFLSSGDARLP
;
A
#
# COMPACT_ATOMS: atom_id res chain seq x y z
N MET A 1 -0.79 -19.64 5.75
CA MET A 1 -0.96 -18.18 5.59
C MET A 1 -1.95 -17.96 4.45
N LYS A 2 -3.03 -17.21 4.66
CA LYS A 2 -4.09 -16.94 3.66
C LYS A 2 -4.09 -15.44 3.35
N ALA A 3 -4.06 -15.08 2.06
CA ALA A 3 -3.94 -13.70 1.58
C ALA A 3 -5.11 -13.39 0.62
N ASP A 4 -6.32 -13.29 1.18
CA ASP A 4 -7.58 -13.08 0.48
C ASP A 4 -8.20 -11.69 0.74
N THR A 5 -7.61 -10.92 1.65
CA THR A 5 -8.12 -9.62 2.10
C THR A 5 -6.96 -8.64 2.27
N TYR A 6 -7.24 -7.35 2.00
CA TYR A 6 -6.31 -6.29 2.32
C TYR A 6 -6.14 -6.16 3.84
N ARG A 7 -4.91 -5.87 4.26
CA ARG A 7 -4.57 -5.64 5.67
C ARG A 7 -4.73 -4.17 6.05
N ASP A 8 -4.79 -3.93 7.36
CA ASP A 8 -4.93 -2.58 7.89
C ASP A 8 -3.77 -1.68 7.44
N ARG A 9 -4.14 -0.42 7.19
CA ARG A 9 -3.16 0.65 6.92
C ARG A 9 -2.37 1.00 8.18
N CYS A 10 -1.25 1.67 8.00
CA CYS A 10 -0.48 2.17 9.13
C CYS A 10 -1.24 3.23 9.92
N LEU A 11 -1.04 3.23 11.23
CA LEU A 11 -1.69 4.15 12.15
C LEU A 11 -1.47 5.61 11.72
N GLN A 12 -2.56 6.33 11.48
CA GLN A 12 -2.55 7.68 10.93
C GLN A 12 -3.78 8.46 11.40
N VAL A 13 -3.79 9.78 11.16
CA VAL A 13 -4.97 10.62 11.45
C VAL A 13 -5.99 10.54 10.32
N THR A 14 -7.27 10.64 10.69
CA THR A 14 -8.38 10.82 9.74
C THR A 14 -8.27 12.17 9.02
N LEU A 15 -8.91 12.32 7.86
CA LEU A 15 -8.88 13.56 7.07
C LEU A 15 -9.32 14.81 7.85
N LEU A 16 -10.27 14.66 8.78
CA LEU A 16 -10.75 15.75 9.65
C LEU A 16 -9.86 15.97 10.89
N GLN A 17 -8.78 15.19 11.03
CA GLN A 17 -7.82 15.24 12.15
C GLN A 17 -8.43 15.05 13.55
N LYS A 18 -9.63 14.47 13.65
CA LYS A 18 -10.34 14.27 14.94
C LYS A 18 -10.07 12.92 15.59
N LYS A 19 -9.66 11.93 14.80
CA LYS A 19 -9.44 10.54 15.23
C LYS A 19 -8.24 9.96 14.50
N THR A 20 -7.65 8.92 15.07
CA THR A 20 -6.70 8.04 14.41
C THR A 20 -7.38 6.75 13.93
N HIS A 21 -6.81 6.12 12.90
CA HIS A 21 -7.23 4.82 12.39
C HIS A 21 -6.04 4.07 11.78
N GLY A 22 -6.17 2.75 11.63
CA GLY A 22 -5.09 1.85 11.21
C GLY A 22 -4.47 1.09 12.39
N SER A 23 -3.37 0.38 12.10
CA SER A 23 -2.64 -0.49 13.03
C SER A 23 -1.14 -0.20 12.97
N GLU A 24 -0.39 -0.52 14.02
CA GLU A 24 1.09 -0.59 13.96
C GLU A 24 1.56 -1.83 13.20
N ASP A 25 0.80 -2.93 13.29
CA ASP A 25 0.99 -4.10 12.42
C ASP A 25 0.34 -3.84 11.06
N CYS A 26 1.04 -3.05 10.24
CA CYS A 26 0.54 -2.58 8.94
C CYS A 26 1.45 -2.89 7.75
N LEU A 27 2.65 -3.42 7.97
CA LEU A 27 3.68 -3.62 6.93
C LEU A 27 3.38 -4.83 6.05
N TYR A 28 2.28 -4.72 5.32
CA TYR A 28 1.78 -5.70 4.37
C TYR A 28 1.83 -5.14 2.94
N LEU A 29 1.86 -6.05 1.98
CA LEU A 29 1.86 -5.76 0.55
C LEU A 29 0.83 -6.62 -0.16
N ASN A 30 0.39 -6.16 -1.32
CA ASN A 30 -0.55 -6.85 -2.19
C ASN A 30 0.13 -7.10 -3.54
N ILE A 31 0.01 -8.31 -4.07
CA ILE A 31 0.67 -8.72 -5.31
C ILE A 31 -0.38 -9.09 -6.33
N PHE A 32 -0.32 -8.44 -7.49
CA PHE A 32 -1.15 -8.72 -8.65
C PHE A 32 -0.25 -9.36 -9.71
N VAL A 33 -0.53 -10.63 -10.03
CA VAL A 33 0.22 -11.40 -11.03
C VAL A 33 -0.72 -11.70 -12.19
N PRO A 34 -0.42 -11.24 -13.42
CA PRO A 34 -1.26 -11.53 -14.57
C PRO A 34 -1.17 -13.02 -14.88
N GLN A 35 -2.29 -13.64 -15.23
CA GLN A 35 -2.35 -15.07 -15.54
C GLN A 35 -2.81 -15.28 -16.99
N GLY A 36 -1.95 -15.91 -17.78
CA GLY A 36 -2.28 -16.38 -19.12
C GLY A 36 -2.61 -17.87 -19.17
N ARG A 37 -2.61 -18.46 -20.38
CA ARG A 37 -2.75 -19.92 -20.57
C ARG A 37 -1.60 -20.74 -19.99
N LYS A 38 -0.44 -20.11 -19.78
CA LYS A 38 0.74 -20.70 -19.13
C LYS A 38 1.08 -19.86 -17.90
N LEU A 39 1.71 -20.50 -16.92
CA LEU A 39 2.24 -19.81 -15.74
C LEU A 39 3.23 -18.73 -16.17
N SER A 40 3.00 -17.52 -15.68
CA SER A 40 3.85 -16.36 -15.86
C SER A 40 5.23 -16.59 -15.26
N LYS A 41 6.29 -16.23 -15.99
CA LYS A 41 7.69 -16.40 -15.57
C LYS A 41 8.52 -15.20 -16.03
N ASN A 42 9.47 -14.78 -15.21
CA ASN A 42 10.42 -13.69 -15.52
C ASN A 42 9.74 -12.36 -15.93
N LEU A 43 8.60 -12.04 -15.31
CA LEU A 43 7.90 -10.78 -15.56
C LEU A 43 8.61 -9.61 -14.85
N PRO A 44 8.56 -8.39 -15.43
CA PRO A 44 8.96 -7.17 -14.73
C PRO A 44 8.11 -6.96 -13.46
N VAL A 45 8.69 -6.32 -12.46
CA VAL A 45 8.00 -6.02 -11.19
C VAL A 45 7.91 -4.50 -11.01
N MET A 46 6.68 -4.00 -10.91
CA MET A 46 6.37 -2.60 -10.59
C MET A 46 5.93 -2.50 -9.14
N VAL A 47 6.65 -1.69 -8.36
CA VAL A 47 6.28 -1.41 -6.96
C VAL A 47 5.66 -0.02 -6.88
N TYR A 48 4.42 0.05 -6.41
CA TYR A 48 3.68 1.28 -6.23
C TYR A 48 3.73 1.75 -4.77
N LEU A 49 4.18 2.99 -4.61
CA LEU A 49 4.16 3.72 -3.35
C LEU A 49 3.09 4.81 -3.44
N PHE A 50 2.07 4.70 -2.59
CA PHE A 50 0.98 5.68 -2.58
C PHE A 50 1.47 7.04 -2.07
N GLY A 51 0.81 8.12 -2.54
CA GLY A 51 1.02 9.47 -2.05
C GLY A 51 0.10 9.84 -0.87
N GLY A 52 0.20 11.08 -0.40
CA GLY A 52 -0.60 11.60 0.72
C GLY A 52 0.18 12.53 1.65
N ALA A 53 1.06 13.35 1.06
CA ALA A 53 1.93 14.31 1.74
C ALA A 53 2.80 13.71 2.87
N PHE A 54 3.08 12.41 2.82
CA PHE A 54 3.73 11.65 3.90
C PHE A 54 2.95 11.63 5.23
N LEU A 55 1.68 12.06 5.26
CA LEU A 55 0.87 12.15 6.48
C LEU A 55 -0.23 11.08 6.57
N LEU A 56 -0.76 10.65 5.43
CA LEU A 56 -1.88 9.72 5.33
C LEU A 56 -1.81 8.92 4.03
N GLY A 57 -2.53 7.81 3.96
CA GLY A 57 -2.59 6.93 2.80
C GLY A 57 -2.58 5.43 3.16
N ALA A 58 -2.82 4.58 2.16
CA ALA A 58 -2.74 3.12 2.27
C ALA A 58 -2.48 2.47 0.89
N SER A 59 -1.96 1.24 0.89
CA SER A 59 -1.71 0.44 -0.33
C SER A 59 -2.98 0.11 -1.13
N ASN A 60 -4.13 0.24 -0.49
CA ASN A 60 -5.46 0.02 -1.05
C ASN A 60 -6.40 1.21 -0.80
N ASP A 61 -5.85 2.41 -0.59
CA ASP A 61 -6.67 3.57 -0.22
C ASP A 61 -7.65 3.99 -1.31
N ILE A 62 -8.68 4.73 -0.90
CA ILE A 62 -9.76 5.24 -1.75
C ILE A 62 -10.53 4.09 -2.40
N SER A 63 -11.49 3.53 -1.66
CA SER A 63 -12.43 2.56 -2.22
C SER A 63 -13.63 3.26 -2.83
N PHE A 64 -13.93 2.96 -4.09
CA PHE A 64 -15.14 3.39 -4.77
C PHE A 64 -15.87 2.15 -5.30
N LEU A 65 -17.16 2.01 -4.96
CA LEU A 65 -17.97 0.84 -5.32
C LEU A 65 -17.39 -0.52 -4.89
N GLY A 66 -16.58 -0.55 -3.82
CA GLY A 66 -16.01 -1.78 -3.26
C GLY A 66 -14.65 -2.19 -3.82
N GLU A 67 -14.15 -1.49 -4.85
CA GLU A 67 -12.80 -1.71 -5.38
C GLU A 67 -11.86 -0.59 -4.93
N SER A 68 -10.58 -0.91 -4.78
CA SER A 68 -9.55 0.09 -4.46
C SER A 68 -9.12 0.81 -5.73
N LEU A 69 -8.89 2.12 -5.65
CA LEU A 69 -8.28 2.89 -6.73
C LEU A 69 -6.88 2.35 -7.12
N TYR A 70 -6.21 1.67 -6.19
CA TYR A 70 -4.88 1.09 -6.39
C TYR A 70 -4.92 -0.42 -6.66
N ASP A 71 -6.07 -0.95 -7.10
CA ASP A 71 -6.12 -2.33 -7.60
C ASP A 71 -5.19 -2.46 -8.82
N GLY A 72 -4.14 -3.27 -8.67
CA GLY A 72 -3.10 -3.43 -9.68
C GLY A 72 -3.50 -4.31 -10.85
N LYS A 73 -4.70 -4.92 -10.83
CA LYS A 73 -5.13 -5.92 -11.82
C LYS A 73 -5.07 -5.42 -13.26
N GLU A 74 -5.63 -4.24 -13.55
CA GLU A 74 -5.66 -3.73 -14.93
C GLU A 74 -4.25 -3.42 -15.47
N ILE A 75 -3.36 -2.91 -14.62
CA ILE A 75 -1.96 -2.66 -14.99
C ILE A 75 -1.22 -3.97 -15.20
N ALA A 76 -1.42 -4.94 -14.30
CA ALA A 76 -0.81 -6.25 -14.39
C ALA A 76 -1.23 -6.98 -15.68
N ASP A 77 -2.53 -7.07 -15.93
CA ASP A 77 -3.11 -7.81 -17.05
C ASP A 77 -2.80 -7.16 -18.41
N ARG A 78 -2.87 -5.83 -18.52
CA ARG A 78 -2.61 -5.13 -19.78
C ARG A 78 -1.13 -4.91 -20.06
N GLY A 79 -0.34 -4.73 -19.01
CA GLY A 79 1.09 -4.45 -19.10
C GLY A 79 1.97 -5.69 -19.15
N ASP A 80 1.43 -6.88 -18.85
CA ASP A 80 2.18 -8.12 -18.65
C ASP A 80 3.31 -7.95 -17.62
N VAL A 81 2.96 -7.38 -16.46
CA VAL A 81 3.88 -7.07 -15.35
C VAL A 81 3.29 -7.51 -14.01
N ILE A 82 4.14 -7.78 -13.03
CA ILE A 82 3.71 -7.95 -11.64
C ILE A 82 3.58 -6.57 -11.02
N VAL A 83 2.44 -6.30 -10.39
CA VAL A 83 2.21 -5.06 -9.63
C VAL A 83 2.22 -5.37 -8.15
N VAL A 84 2.95 -4.58 -7.37
CA VAL A 84 3.01 -4.68 -5.92
C VAL A 84 2.61 -3.34 -5.30
N THR A 85 1.57 -3.32 -4.48
CA THR A 85 1.23 -2.14 -3.66
C THR A 85 1.65 -2.39 -2.21
N VAL A 86 2.23 -1.38 -1.56
CA VAL A 86 2.91 -1.55 -0.26
C VAL A 86 2.42 -0.55 0.78
N ASN A 87 2.14 -1.02 1.99
CA ASN A 87 1.94 -0.14 3.14
C ASN A 87 3.28 0.32 3.71
N TYR A 88 3.39 1.62 3.99
CA TYR A 88 4.50 2.21 4.72
C TYR A 88 3.99 3.15 5.82
N ARG A 89 4.79 3.35 6.87
CA ARG A 89 4.43 4.24 7.98
C ARG A 89 4.37 5.68 7.49
N VAL A 90 3.39 6.43 8.00
CA VAL A 90 3.13 7.83 7.64
C VAL A 90 3.05 8.70 8.89
N GLY A 91 3.01 10.01 8.69
CA GLY A 91 2.95 11.00 9.76
C GLY A 91 4.15 10.93 10.70
N PRO A 92 3.98 11.34 11.96
CA PRO A 92 5.06 11.29 12.95
C PRO A 92 5.64 9.89 13.17
N LEU A 93 4.82 8.84 13.06
CA LEU A 93 5.28 7.45 13.23
C LEU A 93 6.17 6.95 12.09
N GLY A 94 6.09 7.60 10.91
CA GLY A 94 6.96 7.31 9.78
C GLY A 94 8.16 8.24 9.67
N PHE A 95 8.01 9.52 10.05
CA PHE A 95 8.92 10.58 9.62
C PHE A 95 9.22 11.66 10.67
N LEU A 96 8.92 11.43 11.96
CA LEU A 96 9.42 12.35 13.01
C LEU A 96 10.95 12.48 12.87
N SER A 97 11.55 13.62 13.18
CA SER A 97 13.02 13.75 13.34
C SER A 97 13.44 14.96 14.15
N SER A 98 14.42 14.74 15.03
CA SER A 98 15.16 15.75 15.78
C SER A 98 16.38 16.24 15.01
N GLY A 99 16.74 15.60 13.88
CA GLY A 99 17.91 15.95 13.08
C GLY A 99 19.23 15.45 13.66
N ASP A 100 19.19 14.57 14.67
CA ASP A 100 20.34 13.90 15.27
C ASP A 100 20.00 12.46 15.69
N ALA A 101 20.99 11.74 16.19
CA ALA A 101 20.87 10.31 16.52
C ALA A 101 19.97 10.01 17.74
N ARG A 102 19.38 11.01 18.41
CA ARG A 102 18.53 10.79 19.59
C ARG A 102 17.12 10.35 19.20
N LEU A 103 16.53 10.95 18.16
CA LEU A 103 15.16 10.67 17.71
C LEU A 103 14.90 11.11 16.26
N PRO A 104 14.12 10.30 15.54
CA PRO A 104 14.47 8.95 15.16
C PRO A 104 15.57 8.93 14.07
#